data_AF-A0A7S2KLJ8-F1
#
_entry.id   AF-A0A7S2KLJ8-F1
#
_cell.length_a   1.000
_cell.length_b   1.000
_cell.length_c   1.000
_cell.angle_alpha   90.00
_cell.angle_beta   90.00
_cell.angle_gamma   90.00
#
_symmetry.space_group_name_H-M   'P 1'
#
loop_
_entity.id
_entity.type
_entity.pdbx_description
1 polymer ?
#
loop_
_entity_poly.entity_id
_entity_poly.type
_entity_poly.pdbx_seq_one_letter_code
_entity_poly.pdbx_strand_id
1 'polypeptide(L)'
;HEAEHLRRFRHNFRRKADWMVFPDVLFASPGVLIETFEAGELAADFLRHGLDVPWADAHFVITRGEDVYLQMLLVDNFMHADLHPGNLVFRRREASNRP
;
A
#
# COMPACT_ATOMS: atom_id res chain seq x y z
N HIS A 1 18.28 1.92 6.43
CA HIS A 1 17.94 1.31 5.13
C HIS A 1 16.46 1.41 4.82
N GLU A 2 15.57 1.01 5.73
CA GLU A 2 14.11 1.06 5.52
C GLU A 2 13.57 2.44 5.12
N ALA A 3 13.96 3.51 5.82
CA ALA A 3 13.56 4.88 5.46
C ALA A 3 13.93 5.28 4.02
N GLU A 4 15.06 4.80 3.50
CA GLU A 4 15.48 5.07 2.12
C GLU A 4 14.66 4.25 1.12
N HIS A 5 14.40 2.98 1.44
CA HIS A 5 13.51 2.12 0.66
C HIS A 5 12.10 2.73 0.56
N LEU A 6 11.54 3.22 1.66
CA LEU A 6 10.22 3.85 1.68
C LEU A 6 10.17 5.12 0.82
N ARG A 7 11.20 5.96 0.91
CA ARG A 7 11.34 7.13 0.03
C ARG A 7 11.45 6.74 -1.44
N ARG A 8 12.18 5.66 -1.76
CA ARG A 8 12.27 5.13 -3.13
C ARG A 8 10.94 4.62 -3.63
N PHE A 9 10.19 3.88 -2.82
CA PHE A 9 8.83 3.44 -3.18
C PHE A 9 7.91 4.64 -3.46
N ARG A 10 7.89 5.66 -2.60
CA ARG A 10 7.15 6.90 -2.84
C ARG A 10 7.50 7.53 -4.18
N HIS A 11 8.79 7.61 -4.50
CA HIS A 11 9.23 8.14 -5.79
C HIS A 11 8.74 7.27 -6.96
N ASN A 12 8.97 5.95 -6.92
CA ASN A 12 8.60 5.04 -8.01
C ASN A 12 7.09 5.08 -8.29
N PHE A 13 6.26 5.09 -7.24
CA PHE A 13 4.80 5.07 -7.34
C PHE A 13 4.13 6.45 -7.42
N ARG A 14 4.89 7.56 -7.50
CA ARG A 14 4.36 8.94 -7.56
C ARG A 14 3.26 9.18 -8.61
N ARG A 15 3.30 8.44 -9.73
CA ARG A 15 2.29 8.55 -10.82
C ARG A 15 0.99 7.79 -10.53
N LYS A 16 0.96 6.99 -9.47
CA LYS A 16 -0.18 6.20 -9.00
C LYS A 16 -0.69 6.70 -7.63
N ALA A 17 -0.27 7.91 -7.22
CA ALA A 17 -0.60 8.50 -5.91
C ALA A 17 -2.10 8.66 -5.64
N ASP A 18 -2.94 8.63 -6.69
CA ASP A 18 -4.40 8.70 -6.54
C ASP A 18 -5.02 7.47 -5.85
N TRP A 19 -4.32 6.33 -5.86
CA TRP A 19 -4.83 5.06 -5.32
C TRP A 19 -3.78 4.20 -4.59
N MET A 20 -2.49 4.55 -4.67
CA MET A 20 -1.39 3.90 -3.95
C MET A 20 -0.61 4.94 -3.18
N VAL A 21 -0.50 4.76 -1.86
CA VAL A 21 0.20 5.69 -0.97
C VAL A 21 1.14 4.89 -0.07
N PHE A 22 2.33 5.42 0.13
CA PHE A 22 3.31 4.90 1.09
C PHE A 22 3.50 5.97 2.19
N PRO A 23 3.69 5.61 3.46
CA PRO A 23 3.92 6.59 4.52
C PRO A 23 5.09 7.54 4.25
N ASP A 24 4.96 8.81 4.67
CA ASP A 24 6.04 9.79 4.62
C ASP A 24 6.99 9.60 5.81
N VAL A 25 8.30 9.49 5.54
CA VAL A 25 9.30 9.42 6.61
C VAL A 25 9.47 10.78 7.27
N LEU A 26 9.08 10.89 8.53
CA LEU A 26 9.22 12.09 9.36
C LEU A 26 10.58 12.14 10.08
N PHE A 27 11.07 10.99 10.55
CA PHE A 27 12.38 10.85 11.21
C PHE A 27 12.91 9.43 11.07
N ALA A 28 14.24 9.27 10.98
CA ALA A 28 14.86 7.95 10.93
C ALA A 28 16.24 7.95 11.62
N SER A 29 16.48 6.94 12.45
CA SER A 29 17.75 6.61 13.08
C SER A 29 17.98 5.09 13.05
N PRO A 30 19.17 4.56 13.45
CA PRO A 30 19.45 3.13 13.39
C PRO A 30 18.50 2.20 14.16
N GLY A 31 17.66 2.71 15.07
CA GLY A 31 16.70 1.91 15.83
C GLY A 31 15.28 2.48 15.87
N VAL A 32 15.01 3.59 15.18
CA VAL A 32 13.70 4.24 15.20
C VAL A 32 13.36 4.76 13.80
N LEU A 33 12.17 4.43 13.33
CA LEU A 33 11.53 5.03 12.17
C LEU A 33 10.22 5.70 12.63
N ILE A 34 10.05 6.97 12.27
CA ILE A 34 8.80 7.70 12.47
C ILE A 34 8.27 8.08 11.10
N GLU A 35 7.01 7.74 10.84
CA GLU A 35 6.34 7.96 9.57
C GLU A 35 4.90 8.48 9.75
N THR A 36 4.26 8.90 8.66
CA THR A 36 2.85 9.28 8.70
C THR A 36 1.95 8.08 8.98
N PHE A 37 0.90 8.31 9.74
CA PHE A 37 -0.11 7.30 9.96
C PHE A 37 -1.05 7.20 8.75
N GLU A 38 -1.14 6.01 8.16
CA GLU A 38 -2.09 5.72 7.09
C GLU A 38 -3.28 4.91 7.64
N ALA A 39 -4.45 5.55 7.72
CA ALA A 39 -5.67 4.90 8.17
C ALA A 39 -6.20 3.89 7.14
N GLY A 40 -6.81 2.81 7.62
CA GLY A 40 -7.50 1.82 6.81
C GLY A 40 -7.58 0.46 7.50
N GLU A 41 -8.06 -0.52 6.75
CA GLU A 41 -8.18 -1.91 7.17
C GLU A 41 -6.98 -2.70 6.63
N LEU A 42 -6.44 -3.65 7.40
CA LEU A 42 -5.35 -4.49 6.89
C LEU A 42 -5.87 -5.37 5.76
N ALA A 43 -5.13 -5.50 4.67
CA ALA A 43 -5.52 -6.42 3.60
C ALA A 43 -5.59 -7.88 4.09
N ALA A 44 -4.85 -8.21 5.14
CA ALA A 44 -4.94 -9.50 5.83
C ALA A 44 -6.34 -9.77 6.43
N ASP A 45 -7.11 -8.74 6.79
CA ASP A 45 -8.45 -8.92 7.34
C ASP A 45 -9.44 -9.39 6.27
N PHE A 46 -9.22 -9.06 4.98
CA PHE A 46 -10.00 -9.65 3.88
C PHE A 46 -9.91 -11.18 3.86
N LEU A 47 -8.74 -11.74 4.18
CA LEU A 47 -8.57 -13.20 4.26
C LEU A 47 -9.32 -13.81 5.44
N ARG A 48 -9.54 -13.04 6.52
CA ARG A 48 -10.29 -13.48 7.70
C ARG A 48 -11.80 -13.41 7.50
N HIS A 49 -12.27 -12.40 6.77
CA HIS A 49 -13.69 -12.20 6.46
C HIS A 49 -14.19 -13.13 5.33
N GLY A 50 -13.29 -13.76 4.56
CA GLY A 50 -13.66 -14.77 3.57
C GLY A 50 -14.59 -14.21 2.49
N LEU A 51 -15.75 -14.84 2.28
CA LEU A 51 -16.72 -14.45 1.25
C LEU A 51 -17.54 -13.20 1.60
N ASP A 52 -17.41 -12.65 2.81
CA ASP A 52 -18.16 -11.46 3.25
C ASP A 52 -17.53 -10.14 2.77
N VAL A 53 -16.40 -10.22 2.06
CA VAL A 53 -15.78 -9.06 1.42
C VAL A 53 -16.55 -8.70 0.15
N PRO A 54 -16.98 -7.44 -0.04
CA PRO A 54 -17.59 -7.01 -1.29
C PRO A 54 -16.70 -7.35 -2.47
N TRP A 55 -17.27 -7.99 -3.50
CA TRP A 55 -16.51 -8.44 -4.67
C TRP A 55 -15.68 -7.31 -5.31
N ALA A 56 -16.22 -6.09 -5.34
CA ALA A 56 -15.52 -4.93 -5.88
C ALA A 56 -14.22 -4.60 -5.12
N ASP A 57 -14.21 -4.75 -3.79
CA ASP A 57 -13.04 -4.51 -2.96
C ASP A 57 -11.99 -5.60 -3.19
N ALA A 58 -12.41 -6.87 -3.17
CA ALA A 58 -11.53 -8.00 -3.43
C ALA A 58 -10.89 -7.92 -4.83
N HIS A 59 -11.70 -7.64 -5.85
CA HIS A 59 -11.23 -7.44 -7.22
C HIS A 59 -10.25 -6.27 -7.33
N PHE A 60 -10.53 -5.14 -6.66
CA PHE A 60 -9.63 -4.00 -6.63
C PHE A 60 -8.28 -4.35 -6.00
N VAL A 61 -8.28 -4.98 -4.82
CA VAL A 61 -7.04 -5.33 -4.10
C VAL A 61 -6.18 -6.28 -4.92
N ILE A 62 -6.79 -7.30 -5.54
CA ILE A 62 -6.06 -8.26 -6.37
C ILE A 62 -5.46 -7.57 -7.60
N THR A 63 -6.30 -6.91 -8.41
CA THR A 63 -5.85 -6.29 -9.67
C THR A 63 -4.82 -5.17 -9.46
N ARG A 64 -4.96 -4.38 -8.39
CA ARG A 64 -3.98 -3.35 -8.03
C ARG A 64 -2.73 -3.94 -7.39
N GLY A 65 -2.87 -5.01 -6.62
CA GLY A 65 -1.73 -5.76 -6.06
C GLY A 65 -0.84 -6.33 -7.16
N GLU A 66 -1.43 -6.91 -8.21
CA GLU A 66 -0.71 -7.40 -9.40
C GLU A 66 0.05 -6.28 -10.12
N ASP A 67 -0.60 -5.13 -10.37
CA ASP A 67 0.02 -3.95 -11.00
C ASP A 67 1.22 -3.45 -10.17
N VAL A 68 1.08 -3.41 -8.84
CA VAL A 68 2.15 -3.03 -7.92
C VAL A 68 3.31 -4.02 -7.96
N TYR A 69 3.01 -5.32 -7.90
CA TYR A 69 4.00 -6.39 -7.97
C TYR A 69 4.80 -6.34 -9.28
N LEU A 70 4.10 -6.24 -10.42
CA LEU A 70 4.74 -6.17 -11.73
C LEU A 70 5.55 -4.89 -11.93
N GLN A 71 5.11 -3.75 -11.39
CA GLN A 71 5.92 -2.54 -11.43
C GLN A 71 7.23 -2.70 -10.65
N MET A 72 7.16 -3.22 -9.42
CA MET A 72 8.35 -3.46 -8.61
C MET A 72 9.35 -4.39 -9.32
N LEU A 73 8.83 -5.45 -9.96
CA LEU A 73 9.63 -6.49 -10.60
C LEU A 73 10.22 -6.04 -11.93
N LEU A 74 9.37 -5.56 -12.83
CA LEU A 74 9.71 -5.36 -14.25
C LEU A 74 10.18 -3.94 -14.56
N VAL A 75 9.74 -2.94 -13.78
CA VAL A 75 10.03 -1.53 -14.07
C VAL A 75 11.08 -0.99 -13.11
N ASP A 76 10.86 -1.17 -11.81
CA ASP A 76 11.67 -0.52 -10.78
C ASP A 76 12.95 -1.30 -10.44
N ASN A 77 12.98 -2.60 -10.79
CA ASN A 77 13.99 -3.57 -10.36
C ASN A 77 14.30 -3.42 -8.86
N PHE A 78 13.23 -3.24 -8.07
CA PHE A 78 13.29 -2.93 -6.65
C PHE A 78 12.05 -3.50 -5.99
N MET A 79 12.25 -4.62 -5.29
CA MET A 79 11.17 -5.41 -4.72
C MET A 79 11.03 -5.15 -3.22
N HIS A 80 9.78 -5.08 -2.76
CA HIS A 80 9.49 -5.34 -1.36
C HIS A 80 9.70 -6.83 -1.11
N ALA A 81 10.75 -7.19 -0.37
CA ALA A 81 11.15 -8.59 -0.20
C ALA A 81 10.07 -9.46 0.49
N ASP A 82 9.17 -8.83 1.23
CA ASP A 82 8.04 -9.49 1.91
C ASP A 82 6.75 -8.68 1.75
N LEU A 83 6.10 -8.80 0.58
CA LEU A 83 4.79 -8.17 0.34
C LEU A 83 3.67 -8.99 0.99
N HIS A 84 3.76 -9.21 2.30
CA HIS A 84 2.70 -9.85 3.07
C HIS A 84 1.46 -8.94 3.11
N PRO A 85 0.24 -9.48 3.04
CA PRO A 85 -1.00 -8.74 3.32
C PRO A 85 -1.02 -7.89 4.61
N GLY A 86 -0.13 -8.13 5.58
CA GLY A 86 -0.01 -7.33 6.80
C GLY A 86 0.70 -5.99 6.60
N ASN A 87 1.41 -5.82 5.48
CA ASN A 87 2.08 -4.58 5.09
C ASN A 87 1.20 -3.73 4.14
N LEU A 88 -0.02 -4.19 3.84
CA LEU A 88 -0.95 -3.52 2.95
C LEU A 88 -2.14 -3.03 3.74
N VAL A 89 -2.42 -1.74 3.63
CA VAL A 89 -3.59 -1.08 4.22
C VAL A 89 -4.53 -0.69 3.09
N PHE A 90 -5.80 -1.08 3.20
CA PHE A 90 -6.85 -0.72 2.27
C PHE A 90 -7.75 0.36 2.89
N ARG A 91 -8.04 1.40 2.10
CA ARG A 91 -8.94 2.49 2.50
C ARG A 91 -10.02 2.64 1.43
N ARG A 92 -11.28 2.43 1.82
CA ARG A 92 -12.40 2.84 0.96
C ARG A 92 -12.44 4.35 0.90
N ARG A 93 -12.49 4.89 -0.31
CA ARG A 93 -12.93 6.27 -0.48
C ARG A 93 -14.41 6.29 -0.14
N GLU A 94 -14.77 7.01 0.92
CA GLU A 94 -16.17 7.35 1.13
C GLU A 94 -16.68 8.03 -0.14
N ALA A 95 -17.85 7.61 -0.63
CA ALA A 95 -18.51 8.32 -1.72
C ALA A 95 -18.69 9.75 -1.23
N SER A 96 -17.92 10.67 -1.82
CA SER A 96 -18.08 12.10 -1.59
C SER A 96 -19.52 12.44 -1.96
N ASN A 97 -20.40 12.53 -0.97
CA ASN A 97 -21.71 13.13 -1.10
C ASN A 97 -21.49 14.64 -1.24
N ARG A 98 -20.98 15.05 -2.41
CA ARG A 98 -20.97 16.44 -2.82
C ARG A 98 -22.39 16.75 -3.30
N PRO A 99 -23.10 17.71 -2.68
CA PRO A 99 -24.38 18.16 -3.18
C PRO A 99 -24.27 18.78 -4.58
#